data_AF-A0A4R6MM03-F1
#
_entry.id   AF-A0A4R6MM03-F1
#
_cell.length_a   1.000
_cell.length_b   1.000
_cell.length_c   1.000
_cell.angle_alpha   90.00
_cell.angle_beta   90.00
_cell.angle_gamma   90.00
#
_symmetry.space_group_name_H-M   'P 1'
#
loop_
_entity.id
_entity.type
_entity.pdbx_description
1 polymer ?
#
loop_
_entity_poly.entity_id
_entity_poly.type
_entity_poly.pdbx_seq_one_letter_code
_entity_poly.pdbx_strand_id
1 'polypeptide(L)'
;MRKSVYLFSFLAMSLFTFCDNNDDSSNGQAVENGITINNDAVSLNKRLDYTNSGVLSITNVSTAKSLNSAQSGSELPLVQIAEVNPPTDSNGRTLQANHVAVNGNYAYVAYTMMGDAYSGAIDVIDVTDPYKPKLLTSALIANTDITSLTYANGNLIIAGAKDIDKDASLTHPAIVINMQLSSGMLTDKYTVTKLESKVTTDVAASASSYFAVSGDTGSLFKISNSSKEVTSKVAVQDLRTVAISVDKIVTLSGTKGVNIYNESSLALQKSFATSSDVSAAKRTVDFDGTKLLVSEGYNGLGVYDINSGSKLQTIGLAAAGGDNVTNAVSVNDGYTFVANGAAGLNVYKSGTTLGLVGTVGITGSSNYVKSSGNYIYVASGKGGLKIIKMEKPNTTFANCSSYGTYNQGKDLILNSNEVKSYNGSTALNSIIVNSGGVLTHCGSISVQNTLILNSGGTFNMTGTLAQGKYQQSNPTELIINSNALLQIEGSVVIWGDLRLNSGAKINFIGNNSSITIYGKVTKNSGVTITGTYNDTENKLK
;
A
#
# COMPACT_ATOMS: atom_id res chain seq x y z
N MET A 1 -38.26 30.69 57.36
CA MET A 1 -38.89 30.51 56.04
C MET A 1 -39.53 29.13 56.01
N ARG A 2 -40.85 29.08 55.76
CA ARG A 2 -41.65 27.85 55.64
C ARG A 2 -41.34 27.14 54.32
N LYS A 3 -41.19 25.81 54.36
CA LYS A 3 -41.73 24.75 53.47
C LYS A 3 -41.02 23.44 53.88
N SER A 4 -41.67 22.48 54.55
CA SER A 4 -42.64 21.49 54.01
C SER A 4 -41.97 20.57 52.97
N VAL A 5 -42.04 19.24 52.98
CA VAL A 5 -42.91 18.24 53.62
C VAL A 5 -42.26 16.86 53.39
N TYR A 6 -42.42 15.91 54.33
CA TYR A 6 -42.12 14.49 54.16
C TYR A 6 -43.24 13.78 53.38
N LEU A 7 -42.91 12.81 52.52
CA LEU A 7 -43.73 11.59 52.39
C LEU A 7 -42.96 10.42 51.78
N PHE A 8 -42.91 9.33 52.54
CA PHE A 8 -42.54 7.96 52.14
C PHE A 8 -43.80 7.24 51.63
N SER A 9 -43.72 6.38 50.60
CA SER A 9 -44.44 5.09 50.55
C SER A 9 -44.27 4.33 49.22
N PHE A 10 -43.72 3.11 49.34
CA PHE A 10 -44.12 1.81 48.78
C PHE A 10 -44.94 1.69 47.46
N LEU A 11 -44.31 0.98 46.52
CA LEU A 11 -44.75 -0.23 45.77
C LEU A 11 -46.23 -0.39 45.37
N ALA A 12 -46.49 -0.43 44.06
CA ALA A 12 -47.56 -1.25 43.47
C ALA A 12 -47.23 -1.63 42.02
N MET A 13 -47.43 -2.91 41.74
CA MET A 13 -47.20 -3.62 40.49
C MET A 13 -48.43 -3.43 39.57
N SER A 14 -48.24 -3.08 38.30
CA SER A 14 -49.28 -3.27 37.28
C SER A 14 -48.67 -3.72 35.95
N LEU A 15 -49.07 -4.92 35.55
CA LEU A 15 -48.90 -5.49 34.23
C LEU A 15 -49.81 -4.75 33.24
N PHE A 16 -49.24 -4.21 32.17
CA PHE A 16 -49.96 -4.06 30.91
C PHE A 16 -49.12 -4.70 29.80
N THR A 17 -49.62 -5.84 29.36
CA THR A 17 -49.27 -6.45 28.07
C THR A 17 -49.81 -5.57 26.95
N PHE A 18 -48.92 -5.06 26.11
CA PHE A 18 -49.26 -4.73 24.72
C PHE A 18 -48.15 -5.32 23.84
N CYS A 19 -48.55 -6.25 22.98
CA CYS A 19 -47.72 -6.74 21.90
C CYS A 19 -47.44 -5.59 20.93
N ASP A 20 -46.18 -5.42 20.56
CA ASP A 20 -45.83 -4.96 19.23
C ASP A 20 -44.81 -5.94 18.67
N ASN A 21 -45.21 -6.64 17.60
CA ASN A 21 -44.30 -7.44 16.79
C ASN A 21 -43.48 -6.46 15.97
N ASN A 22 -42.15 -6.51 16.07
CA ASN A 22 -41.27 -6.34 14.91
C ASN A 22 -39.88 -6.89 15.21
N ASP A 23 -39.42 -7.71 14.28
CA ASP A 23 -38.14 -8.40 14.26
C ASP A 23 -36.97 -7.41 14.22
N ASP A 24 -36.33 -7.14 15.36
CA ASP A 24 -34.98 -6.59 15.38
C ASP A 24 -33.96 -7.72 15.44
N SER A 25 -33.59 -8.18 14.25
CA SER A 25 -32.31 -8.87 14.02
C SER A 25 -31.17 -7.85 14.17
N SER A 26 -30.87 -7.49 15.42
CA SER A 26 -29.61 -6.86 15.74
C SER A 26 -28.49 -7.86 15.44
N ASN A 27 -27.83 -7.69 14.30
CA ASN A 27 -26.56 -8.35 14.00
C ASN A 27 -25.57 -7.94 15.10
N GLY A 28 -25.43 -8.82 16.09
CA GLY A 28 -24.65 -8.60 17.29
C GLY A 28 -23.22 -8.21 16.96
N GLN A 29 -22.83 -7.01 17.37
CA GLN A 29 -21.42 -6.70 17.54
C GLN A 29 -20.90 -7.55 18.69
N ALA A 30 -20.06 -8.54 18.39
CA ALA A 30 -19.34 -9.27 19.42
C ALA A 30 -18.38 -8.28 20.10
N VAL A 31 -18.72 -7.88 21.32
CA VAL A 31 -17.80 -7.20 22.24
C VAL A 31 -17.25 -8.28 23.16
N GLU A 32 -16.17 -8.93 22.73
CA GLU A 32 -15.36 -9.75 23.63
C GLU A 32 -13.99 -9.08 23.79
N ASN A 33 -13.56 -8.88 25.03
CA ASN A 33 -12.17 -8.60 25.40
C ASN A 33 -11.50 -7.35 24.76
N GLY A 34 -12.29 -6.34 24.37
CA GLY A 34 -11.79 -5.06 23.88
C GLY A 34 -11.48 -5.01 22.37
N ILE A 35 -11.85 -6.04 21.61
CA ILE A 35 -11.82 -6.02 20.14
C ILE A 35 -13.26 -5.89 19.63
N THR A 36 -13.50 -4.92 18.75
CA THR A 36 -14.80 -4.72 18.08
C THR A 36 -14.60 -4.88 16.58
N ILE A 37 -15.19 -5.93 16.01
CA ILE A 37 -15.07 -6.25 14.58
C ILE A 37 -16.31 -5.76 13.84
N ASN A 38 -16.09 -4.93 12.83
CA ASN A 38 -17.11 -4.51 11.88
C ASN A 38 -16.89 -5.22 10.54
N ASN A 39 -17.93 -5.91 10.05
CA ASN A 39 -17.95 -6.59 8.75
C ASN A 39 -18.97 -5.97 7.77
N ASP A 40 -19.58 -4.83 8.12
CA ASP A 40 -20.46 -4.10 7.22
C ASP A 40 -19.62 -3.38 6.15
N ALA A 41 -19.38 -4.10 5.05
CA ALA A 41 -18.66 -3.58 3.91
C ALA A 41 -19.28 -2.27 3.38
N VAL A 42 -20.60 -2.06 3.44
CA VAL A 42 -21.20 -0.82 2.91
C VAL A 42 -20.75 0.39 3.73
N SER A 43 -20.80 0.30 5.06
CA SER A 43 -20.30 1.35 5.94
C SER A 43 -18.78 1.52 5.81
N LEU A 44 -18.03 0.42 5.80
CA LEU A 44 -16.57 0.45 5.73
C LEU A 44 -16.06 1.08 4.43
N ASN A 45 -16.66 0.76 3.28
CA ASN A 45 -16.21 1.28 1.99
C ASN A 45 -16.45 2.79 1.81
N LYS A 46 -17.17 3.45 2.73
CA LYS A 46 -17.20 4.93 2.81
C LYS A 46 -15.83 5.53 3.18
N ARG A 47 -14.92 4.74 3.76
CA ARG A 47 -13.54 5.14 4.06
C ARG A 47 -12.64 5.06 2.83
N LEU A 48 -13.08 4.46 1.72
CA LEU A 48 -12.34 4.53 0.46
C LEU A 48 -12.43 5.93 -0.13
N ASP A 49 -11.29 6.51 -0.49
CA ASP A 49 -11.18 7.82 -1.10
C ASP A 49 -10.42 7.71 -2.43
N TYR A 50 -11.02 8.25 -3.48
CA TYR A 50 -10.47 8.23 -4.84
C TYR A 50 -9.89 9.58 -5.27
N THR A 51 -9.96 10.62 -4.43
CA THR A 51 -9.60 12.02 -4.79
C THR A 51 -8.21 12.14 -5.40
N ASN A 52 -7.22 11.38 -4.90
CA ASN A 52 -5.84 11.39 -5.40
C ASN A 52 -5.52 10.25 -6.39
N SER A 53 -6.53 9.45 -6.77
CA SER A 53 -6.36 8.29 -7.64
C SER A 53 -6.06 8.66 -9.08
N GLY A 54 -5.50 7.70 -9.81
CA GLY A 54 -5.04 7.82 -11.18
C GLY A 54 -3.55 7.67 -11.34
N VAL A 55 -3.08 7.94 -12.56
CA VAL A 55 -1.70 7.68 -12.97
C VAL A 55 -0.72 8.52 -12.13
N LEU A 56 0.32 7.86 -11.60
CA LEU A 56 1.40 8.49 -10.85
C LEU A 56 2.63 8.65 -11.75
N SER A 57 3.30 9.78 -11.59
CA SER A 57 4.58 10.04 -12.25
C SER A 57 5.73 9.80 -11.28
N ILE A 58 6.83 9.31 -11.82
CA ILE A 58 8.11 9.19 -11.10
C ILE A 58 9.00 10.35 -11.56
N THR A 59 9.38 11.22 -10.63
CA THR A 59 10.20 12.40 -10.93
C THR A 59 11.62 12.23 -10.44
N ASN A 60 12.59 12.53 -11.30
CA ASN A 60 14.00 12.62 -10.91
C ASN A 60 14.32 14.07 -10.57
N VAL A 61 14.08 14.45 -9.32
CA VAL A 61 14.51 15.76 -8.83
C VAL A 61 15.94 15.63 -8.32
N SER A 62 16.92 15.64 -9.23
CA SER A 62 18.29 15.95 -8.81
C SER A 62 18.32 17.43 -8.45
N THR A 63 18.64 17.77 -7.21
CA THR A 63 18.80 19.15 -6.72
C THR A 63 19.98 19.91 -7.34
N ALA A 64 20.60 19.37 -8.39
CA ALA A 64 21.53 20.12 -9.24
C ALA A 64 20.74 20.89 -10.30
N LYS A 65 20.94 22.21 -10.36
CA LYS A 65 20.54 23.11 -11.44
C LYS A 65 21.18 22.70 -12.78
N SER A 66 20.78 21.55 -13.34
CA SER A 66 21.11 21.14 -14.70
C SER A 66 19.86 21.26 -15.55
N LEU A 67 19.67 22.45 -16.11
CA LEU A 67 18.86 22.62 -17.30
C LEU A 67 19.44 21.69 -18.38
N ASN A 68 18.62 20.80 -18.93
CA ASN A 68 18.90 19.87 -20.05
C ASN A 68 19.45 18.47 -19.73
N SER A 69 18.94 17.76 -18.72
CA SER A 69 18.91 16.29 -18.82
C SER A 69 17.57 15.85 -19.40
N ALA A 70 17.58 15.31 -20.62
CA ALA A 70 16.42 14.60 -21.18
C ALA A 70 16.01 13.50 -20.21
N GLN A 71 14.92 13.73 -19.47
CA GLN A 71 14.41 12.76 -18.52
C GLN A 71 13.75 11.63 -19.31
N SER A 72 14.41 10.48 -19.40
CA SER A 72 13.83 9.27 -19.99
C SER A 72 12.51 8.93 -19.29
N GLY A 73 11.52 8.45 -20.05
CA GLY A 73 10.30 7.90 -19.47
C GLY A 73 10.64 6.77 -18.49
N SER A 74 9.87 6.65 -17.40
CA SER A 74 10.06 5.56 -16.44
C SER A 74 9.54 4.24 -17.01
N GLU A 75 10.29 3.16 -16.81
CA GLU A 75 9.87 1.77 -17.13
C GLU A 75 8.89 1.19 -16.09
N LEU A 76 8.41 2.00 -15.15
CA LEU A 76 7.48 1.56 -14.10
C LEU A 76 6.22 2.44 -14.11
N PRO A 77 5.22 2.11 -14.94
CA PRO A 77 3.93 2.77 -14.91
C PRO A 77 3.18 2.41 -13.63
N LEU A 78 2.79 3.44 -12.88
CA LEU A 78 2.14 3.34 -11.57
C LEU A 78 0.79 4.03 -11.60
N VAL A 79 -0.18 3.45 -10.89
CA VAL A 79 -1.54 3.98 -10.75
C VAL A 79 -1.93 3.91 -9.29
N GLN A 80 -2.26 5.04 -8.66
CA GLN A 80 -2.92 5.01 -7.36
C GLN A 80 -4.39 4.65 -7.58
N ILE A 81 -4.84 3.52 -7.03
CA ILE A 81 -6.20 3.01 -7.30
C ILE A 81 -7.20 3.40 -6.23
N ALA A 82 -6.74 3.63 -4.99
CA ALA A 82 -7.55 4.15 -3.91
C ALA A 82 -6.65 4.61 -2.75
N GLU A 83 -7.26 5.39 -1.86
CA GLU A 83 -6.80 5.60 -0.49
C GLU A 83 -7.82 5.01 0.49
N VAL A 84 -7.36 4.62 1.69
CA VAL A 84 -8.24 4.20 2.79
C VAL A 84 -8.02 5.11 3.97
N ASN A 85 -8.99 5.98 4.24
CA ASN A 85 -8.99 6.90 5.38
C ASN A 85 -8.90 6.10 6.69
N PRO A 86 -8.08 6.48 7.68
CA PRO A 86 -7.96 5.72 8.93
C PRO A 86 -9.27 5.62 9.71
N PRO A 87 -9.42 4.59 10.57
CA PRO A 87 -10.54 4.53 11.48
C PRO A 87 -10.37 5.54 12.62
N THR A 88 -11.48 5.91 13.24
CA THR A 88 -11.51 6.65 14.50
C THR A 88 -11.87 5.72 15.65
N ASP A 89 -11.25 5.92 16.80
CA ASP A 89 -11.60 5.16 18.00
C ASP A 89 -12.94 5.64 18.62
N SER A 90 -13.34 5.02 19.73
CA SER A 90 -14.58 5.35 20.46
C SER A 90 -14.62 6.76 21.04
N ASN A 91 -13.47 7.44 21.13
CA ASN A 91 -13.34 8.83 21.61
C ASN A 91 -13.25 9.83 20.45
N GLY A 92 -13.46 9.38 19.21
CA GLY A 92 -13.39 10.22 18.01
C GLY A 92 -11.96 10.57 17.57
N ARG A 93 -10.94 9.89 18.09
CA ARG A 93 -9.53 10.15 17.74
C ARG A 93 -9.14 9.34 16.51
N THR A 94 -8.56 10.00 15.51
CA THR A 94 -8.09 9.35 14.28
C THR A 94 -6.81 8.56 14.52
N LEU A 95 -6.83 7.27 14.19
CA LEU A 95 -5.66 6.39 14.27
C LEU A 95 -4.71 6.59 13.08
N GLN A 96 -3.50 6.05 13.17
CA GLN A 96 -2.45 6.24 12.16
C GLN A 96 -2.04 4.93 11.52
N ALA A 97 -2.18 4.85 10.18
CA ALA A 97 -1.69 3.71 9.42
C ALA A 97 -0.17 3.64 9.52
N ASN A 98 0.37 2.52 10.02
CA ASN A 98 1.81 2.41 10.32
C ASN A 98 2.47 1.11 9.84
N HIS A 99 1.73 0.06 9.49
CA HIS A 99 2.28 -1.19 8.94
C HIS A 99 1.28 -1.86 7.98
N VAL A 100 1.78 -2.64 7.02
CA VAL A 100 0.97 -3.47 6.11
C VAL A 100 1.60 -4.85 5.95
N ALA A 101 0.81 -5.91 6.11
CA ALA A 101 1.16 -7.25 5.63
C ALA A 101 0.21 -7.66 4.50
N VAL A 102 0.65 -8.59 3.65
CA VAL A 102 -0.10 -9.02 2.47
C VAL A 102 -0.13 -10.54 2.40
N ASN A 103 -1.30 -11.11 2.09
CA ASN A 103 -1.45 -12.51 1.75
C ASN A 103 -2.38 -12.65 0.54
N GLY A 104 -1.82 -13.05 -0.61
CA GLY A 104 -2.56 -13.08 -1.87
C GLY A 104 -3.13 -11.69 -2.21
N ASN A 105 -4.45 -11.61 -2.36
CA ASN A 105 -5.17 -10.37 -2.67
C ASN A 105 -5.61 -9.58 -1.42
N TYR A 106 -5.25 -10.03 -0.22
CA TYR A 106 -5.61 -9.34 1.02
C TYR A 106 -4.44 -8.54 1.56
N ALA A 107 -4.68 -7.25 1.82
CA ALA A 107 -3.79 -6.39 2.60
C ALA A 107 -4.37 -6.19 4.01
N TYR A 108 -3.55 -6.46 5.02
CA TYR A 108 -3.83 -6.25 6.43
C TYR A 108 -3.11 -4.97 6.86
N VAL A 109 -3.84 -3.98 7.36
CA VAL A 109 -3.28 -2.67 7.70
C VAL A 109 -3.34 -2.47 9.20
N ALA A 110 -2.21 -2.24 9.83
CA ALA A 110 -2.14 -1.87 11.24
C ALA A 110 -2.33 -0.37 11.42
N TYR A 111 -3.04 -0.01 12.49
CA TYR A 111 -3.20 1.35 12.95
C TYR A 111 -2.83 1.48 14.42
N THR A 112 -2.15 2.57 14.75
CA THR A 112 -1.73 2.92 16.11
C THR A 112 -2.23 4.30 16.52
N MET A 113 -2.40 4.53 17.82
CA MET A 113 -2.57 5.87 18.37
C MET A 113 -1.19 6.52 18.53
N MET A 114 -1.15 7.85 18.41
CA MET A 114 0.05 8.64 18.68
C MET A 114 -0.12 9.37 20.01
N GLY A 115 0.93 9.38 20.83
CA GLY A 115 0.94 9.98 22.15
C GLY A 115 0.73 8.95 23.25
N ASP A 116 0.30 9.40 24.43
CA ASP A 116 0.27 8.57 25.63
C ASP A 116 -0.91 7.60 25.71
N ALA A 117 -1.94 7.80 24.88
CA ALA A 117 -3.12 6.97 24.91
C ALA A 117 -2.98 5.76 23.98
N TYR A 118 -3.48 4.61 24.44
CA TYR A 118 -3.45 3.37 23.68
C TYR A 118 -4.74 3.16 22.90
N SER A 119 -4.64 2.97 21.59
CA SER A 119 -5.74 2.50 20.76
C SER A 119 -5.20 2.08 19.39
N GLY A 120 -5.79 1.03 18.84
CA GLY A 120 -5.32 0.50 17.59
C GLY A 120 -6.47 -0.07 16.76
N ALA A 121 -6.14 -0.40 15.52
CA ALA A 121 -7.08 -1.05 14.64
C ALA A 121 -6.36 -1.91 13.62
N ILE A 122 -7.12 -2.82 12.99
CA ILE A 122 -6.68 -3.60 11.85
C ILE A 122 -7.76 -3.56 10.77
N ASP A 123 -7.38 -3.17 9.56
CA ASP A 123 -8.25 -3.28 8.38
C ASP A 123 -7.82 -4.45 7.50
N VAL A 124 -8.79 -5.07 6.81
CA VAL A 124 -8.54 -6.05 5.75
C VAL A 124 -9.14 -5.56 4.44
N ILE A 125 -8.27 -5.36 3.46
CA ILE A 125 -8.63 -4.82 2.15
C ILE A 125 -8.40 -5.89 1.08
N ASP A 126 -9.39 -6.11 0.24
CA ASP A 126 -9.31 -6.96 -0.94
C ASP A 126 -8.97 -6.14 -2.18
N VAL A 127 -7.93 -6.56 -2.91
CA VAL A 127 -7.48 -5.96 -4.17
C VAL A 127 -7.65 -6.91 -5.38
N THR A 128 -8.56 -7.88 -5.28
CA THR A 128 -8.86 -8.82 -6.37
C THR A 128 -9.33 -8.10 -7.63
N ASP A 129 -10.17 -7.08 -7.47
CA ASP A 129 -10.45 -6.13 -8.56
C ASP A 129 -9.35 -5.06 -8.58
N PRO A 130 -8.52 -5.01 -9.65
CA PRO A 130 -7.32 -4.18 -9.67
C PRO A 130 -7.57 -2.68 -9.66
N TYR A 131 -8.81 -2.23 -9.88
CA TYR A 131 -9.15 -0.81 -9.86
C TYR A 131 -10.33 -0.49 -8.93
N LYS A 132 -10.89 -1.50 -8.24
CA LYS A 132 -11.97 -1.32 -7.26
C LYS A 132 -11.67 -2.11 -5.97
N PRO A 133 -10.67 -1.68 -5.18
CA PRO A 133 -10.38 -2.33 -3.91
C PRO A 133 -11.58 -2.23 -2.96
N LYS A 134 -11.70 -3.17 -2.02
CA LYS A 134 -12.80 -3.23 -1.06
C LYS A 134 -12.27 -3.38 0.36
N LEU A 135 -12.71 -2.50 1.26
CA LEU A 135 -12.51 -2.69 2.70
C LEU A 135 -13.56 -3.69 3.21
N LEU A 136 -13.11 -4.89 3.60
CA LEU A 136 -14.00 -6.01 3.94
C LEU A 136 -14.33 -6.08 5.42
N THR A 137 -13.33 -5.87 6.27
CA THR A 137 -13.49 -5.91 7.73
C THR A 137 -12.52 -4.93 8.38
N SER A 138 -12.92 -4.41 9.54
CA SER A 138 -12.13 -3.53 10.38
C SER A 138 -12.33 -3.91 11.84
N ALA A 139 -11.24 -4.16 12.58
CA ALA A 139 -11.27 -4.41 14.01
C ALA A 139 -10.70 -3.21 14.75
N LEU A 140 -11.50 -2.58 15.61
CA LEU A 140 -10.99 -1.63 16.61
C LEU A 140 -10.51 -2.41 17.82
N ILE A 141 -9.30 -2.13 18.29
CA ILE A 141 -8.66 -2.78 19.43
C ILE A 141 -8.44 -1.71 20.50
N ALA A 142 -9.34 -1.68 21.48
CA ALA A 142 -9.32 -0.69 22.55
C ALA A 142 -8.10 -0.87 23.46
N ASN A 143 -7.56 0.24 23.96
CA ASN A 143 -6.47 0.27 24.93
C ASN A 143 -5.20 -0.48 24.48
N THR A 144 -5.02 -0.69 23.17
CA THR A 144 -3.89 -1.44 22.61
C THR A 144 -3.41 -0.79 21.32
N ASP A 145 -2.17 -0.36 21.27
CA ASP A 145 -1.51 0.12 20.05
C ASP A 145 -1.03 -1.05 19.20
N ILE A 146 -1.21 -0.98 17.89
CA ILE A 146 -0.75 -2.00 16.93
C ILE A 146 0.42 -1.45 16.13
N THR A 147 1.60 -2.03 16.32
CA THR A 147 2.87 -1.52 15.77
C THR A 147 3.28 -2.19 14.46
N SER A 148 2.99 -3.49 14.36
CA SER A 148 3.18 -4.30 13.16
C SER A 148 2.31 -5.54 13.17
N LEU A 149 2.28 -6.23 12.02
CA LEU A 149 1.58 -7.50 11.88
C LEU A 149 2.21 -8.30 10.74
N THR A 150 2.02 -9.62 10.77
CA THR A 150 2.38 -10.52 9.67
C THR A 150 1.39 -11.67 9.55
N TYR A 151 1.14 -12.12 8.32
CA TYR A 151 0.29 -13.28 8.07
C TYR A 151 1.12 -14.56 8.12
N ALA A 152 0.64 -15.59 8.82
CA ALA A 152 1.23 -16.92 8.80
C ALA A 152 0.19 -18.02 9.06
N ASN A 153 0.12 -19.01 8.17
CA ASN A 153 -0.65 -20.25 8.36
C ASN A 153 -2.11 -20.02 8.80
N GLY A 154 -2.82 -19.10 8.14
CA GLY A 154 -4.21 -18.77 8.49
C GLY A 154 -4.37 -17.94 9.77
N ASN A 155 -3.28 -17.38 10.31
CA ASN A 155 -3.31 -16.48 11.46
C ASN A 155 -2.67 -15.14 11.10
N LEU A 156 -3.09 -14.11 11.82
CA LEU A 156 -2.43 -12.82 11.86
C LEU A 156 -1.66 -12.73 13.19
N ILE A 157 -0.34 -12.61 13.08
CA ILE A 157 0.55 -12.36 14.22
C ILE A 157 0.69 -10.85 14.34
N ILE A 158 0.36 -10.28 15.49
CA ILE A 158 0.17 -8.84 15.66
C ILE A 158 1.05 -8.38 16.82
N ALA A 159 1.94 -7.44 16.54
CA ALA A 159 2.75 -6.77 17.55
C ALA A 159 2.00 -5.57 18.13
N GLY A 160 2.13 -5.33 19.43
CA GLY A 160 1.54 -4.15 20.03
C GLY A 160 2.02 -3.84 21.44
N ALA A 161 1.40 -2.80 22.00
CA ALA A 161 1.52 -2.41 23.40
C ALA A 161 0.12 -2.17 23.98
N LYS A 162 -0.17 -2.75 25.14
CA LYS A 162 -1.47 -2.64 25.80
C LYS A 162 -1.36 -1.85 27.10
N ASP A 163 -2.35 -1.02 27.34
CA ASP A 163 -2.46 -0.22 28.56
C ASP A 163 -2.55 -1.14 29.79
N ILE A 164 -1.51 -1.08 30.63
CA ILE A 164 -1.40 -1.88 31.86
C ILE A 164 -2.45 -1.48 32.90
N ASP A 165 -2.93 -0.23 32.88
CA ASP A 165 -3.96 0.25 33.80
C ASP A 165 -5.35 -0.32 33.44
N LYS A 166 -5.49 -0.89 32.24
CA LYS A 166 -6.70 -1.56 31.75
C LYS A 166 -6.62 -3.07 31.78
N ASP A 167 -5.45 -3.63 32.11
CA ASP A 167 -5.22 -5.06 32.20
C ASP A 167 -4.23 -5.37 33.34
N ALA A 168 -4.78 -5.60 34.53
CA ALA A 168 -4.01 -5.92 35.73
C ALA A 168 -3.16 -7.20 35.62
N SER A 169 -3.36 -8.01 34.57
CA SER A 169 -2.55 -9.20 34.32
C SER A 169 -1.22 -8.89 33.60
N LEU A 170 -1.03 -7.65 33.15
CA LEU A 170 0.19 -7.16 32.52
C LEU A 170 1.10 -6.47 33.53
N THR A 171 2.37 -6.86 33.55
CA THR A 171 3.43 -6.12 34.23
C THR A 171 4.19 -5.17 33.30
N HIS A 172 4.02 -5.38 31.99
CA HIS A 172 4.64 -4.63 30.92
C HIS A 172 3.64 -4.47 29.77
N PRO A 173 3.66 -3.35 29.03
CA PRO A 173 2.74 -3.14 27.92
C PRO A 173 2.97 -4.07 26.72
N ALA A 174 4.20 -4.53 26.47
CA ALA A 174 4.53 -5.31 25.27
C ALA A 174 3.76 -6.64 25.18
N ILE A 175 3.07 -6.84 24.05
CA ILE A 175 2.31 -8.06 23.79
C ILE A 175 2.47 -8.52 22.33
N VAL A 176 2.14 -9.78 22.08
CA VAL A 176 1.86 -10.33 20.75
C VAL A 176 0.48 -10.97 20.77
N ILE A 177 -0.37 -10.59 19.83
CA ILE A 177 -1.68 -11.22 19.61
C ILE A 177 -1.53 -12.18 18.43
N ASN A 178 -1.92 -13.43 18.59
CA ASN A 178 -2.03 -14.40 17.50
C ASN A 178 -3.52 -14.65 17.25
N MET A 179 -4.04 -14.06 16.18
CA MET A 179 -5.46 -14.09 15.80
C MET A 179 -5.68 -15.07 14.67
N GLN A 180 -6.58 -16.04 14.86
CA GLN A 180 -7.01 -16.93 13.80
C GLN A 180 -7.87 -16.17 12.80
N LEU A 181 -7.61 -16.38 11.51
CA LEU A 181 -8.42 -15.81 10.43
C LEU A 181 -9.42 -16.85 9.92
N SER A 182 -10.59 -16.37 9.47
CA SER A 182 -11.59 -17.19 8.78
C SER A 182 -11.70 -16.69 7.34
N SER A 183 -11.29 -17.51 6.37
CA SER A 183 -11.24 -17.13 4.94
C SER A 183 -10.51 -15.79 4.70
N GLY A 184 -9.42 -15.55 5.44
CA GLY A 184 -8.65 -14.32 5.38
C GLY A 184 -9.19 -13.16 6.22
N MET A 185 -10.38 -13.27 6.79
CA MET A 185 -11.04 -12.22 7.59
C MET A 185 -10.70 -12.32 9.09
N LEU A 186 -10.77 -11.17 9.78
CA LEU A 186 -10.54 -11.05 11.22
C LEU A 186 -11.60 -11.80 12.03
N THR A 187 -11.20 -12.34 13.18
CA THR A 187 -12.09 -13.04 14.12
C THR A 187 -11.80 -12.63 15.56
N ASP A 188 -12.67 -13.06 16.47
CA ASP A 188 -12.51 -12.95 17.92
C ASP A 188 -11.67 -14.09 18.53
N LYS A 189 -11.20 -15.05 17.72
CA LYS A 189 -10.40 -16.19 18.18
C LYS A 189 -8.92 -15.84 18.19
N TYR A 190 -8.40 -15.49 19.36
CA TYR A 190 -6.99 -15.13 19.49
C TYR A 190 -6.37 -15.56 20.83
N THR A 191 -5.04 -15.52 20.85
CA THR A 191 -4.22 -15.70 22.06
C THR A 191 -3.31 -14.49 22.23
N VAL A 192 -2.95 -14.17 23.48
CA VAL A 192 -2.05 -13.06 23.81
C VAL A 192 -0.82 -13.60 24.53
N THR A 193 0.34 -13.46 23.92
CA THR A 193 1.64 -13.72 24.56
C THR A 193 2.15 -12.41 25.16
N LYS A 194 2.44 -12.41 26.47
CA LYS A 194 2.94 -11.25 27.22
C LYS A 194 4.47 -11.20 27.11
N LEU A 195 5.03 -10.03 26.81
CA LEU A 195 6.47 -9.84 26.64
C LEU A 195 6.99 -8.78 27.60
N GLU A 196 8.31 -8.80 27.84
CA GLU A 196 9.00 -7.73 28.56
C GLU A 196 9.26 -6.52 27.62
N SER A 197 9.33 -5.32 28.22
CA SER A 197 9.48 -4.00 27.60
C SER A 197 8.17 -3.22 27.36
N LYS A 198 8.31 -1.97 26.94
CA LYS A 198 7.24 -0.99 26.72
C LYS A 198 6.43 -1.25 25.45
N VAL A 199 6.99 -1.94 24.46
CA VAL A 199 6.34 -2.16 23.18
C VAL A 199 7.00 -3.30 22.42
N THR A 200 6.19 -4.18 21.82
CA THR A 200 6.65 -5.07 20.75
C THR A 200 6.73 -4.24 19.48
N THR A 201 7.92 -4.02 18.92
CA THR A 201 8.13 -3.12 17.78
C THR A 201 7.85 -3.81 16.46
N ASP A 202 8.15 -5.11 16.36
CA ASP A 202 7.93 -5.87 15.13
C ASP A 202 7.74 -7.38 15.35
N VAL A 203 7.14 -8.05 14.37
CA VAL A 203 6.96 -9.50 14.31
C VAL A 203 7.25 -10.05 12.92
N ALA A 204 7.82 -11.26 12.89
CA ALA A 204 8.00 -12.06 11.68
C ALA A 204 7.66 -13.52 11.97
N ALA A 205 7.29 -14.29 10.96
CA ALA A 205 6.82 -15.65 11.16
C ALA A 205 7.43 -16.63 10.15
N SER A 206 7.76 -17.81 10.67
CA SER A 206 8.15 -19.01 9.91
C SER A 206 7.00 -20.02 9.94
N ALA A 207 7.21 -21.20 9.34
CA ALA A 207 6.24 -22.27 9.41
C ALA A 207 5.98 -22.78 10.84
N SER A 208 7.02 -22.83 11.69
CA SER A 208 6.96 -23.47 13.01
C SER A 208 6.88 -22.51 14.20
N SER A 209 7.38 -21.29 14.01
CA SER A 209 7.55 -20.30 15.07
C SER A 209 7.26 -18.91 14.54
N TYR A 210 6.85 -18.00 15.42
CA TYR A 210 6.90 -16.57 15.17
C TYR A 210 7.90 -15.90 16.11
N PHE A 211 8.46 -14.81 15.62
CA PHE A 211 9.50 -14.05 16.26
C PHE A 211 8.95 -12.66 16.54
N ALA A 212 9.27 -12.14 17.72
CA ALA A 212 8.89 -10.81 18.13
C ALA A 212 10.12 -10.09 18.62
N VAL A 213 10.19 -8.79 18.38
CA VAL A 213 11.21 -7.93 18.96
C VAL A 213 10.56 -6.81 19.75
N SER A 214 11.15 -6.46 20.88
CA SER A 214 10.69 -5.35 21.71
C SER A 214 11.72 -4.22 21.80
N GLY A 215 11.25 -2.99 21.98
CA GLY A 215 12.10 -1.79 22.02
C GLY A 215 12.81 -1.57 23.36
N ASP A 216 13.58 -0.47 23.48
CA ASP A 216 14.25 -0.01 24.73
C ASP A 216 15.10 -1.12 25.41
N THR A 217 14.77 -1.57 26.62
CA THR A 217 15.37 -2.75 27.26
C THR A 217 14.74 -4.05 26.75
N GLY A 218 14.82 -4.26 25.43
CA GLY A 218 14.08 -5.29 24.71
C GLY A 218 14.81 -6.61 24.49
N SER A 219 14.10 -7.55 23.87
CA SER A 219 14.59 -8.87 23.52
C SER A 219 14.06 -9.30 22.16
N LEU A 220 14.82 -10.17 21.48
CA LEU A 220 14.31 -11.04 20.42
C LEU A 220 13.70 -12.27 21.08
N PHE A 221 12.41 -12.52 20.84
CA PHE A 221 11.68 -13.68 21.33
C PHE A 221 11.41 -14.65 20.19
N LYS A 222 11.55 -15.94 20.47
CA LYS A 222 11.04 -17.02 19.62
C LYS A 222 9.85 -17.67 20.31
N ILE A 223 8.72 -17.69 19.63
CA ILE A 223 7.43 -18.11 20.15
C ILE A 223 6.91 -19.27 19.29
N SER A 224 6.48 -20.34 19.94
CA SER A 224 5.98 -21.53 19.24
C SER A 224 4.66 -21.25 18.53
N ASN A 225 4.54 -21.61 17.26
CA ASN A 225 3.27 -21.46 16.55
C ASN A 225 2.19 -22.43 17.06
N SER A 226 2.54 -23.55 17.70
CA SER A 226 1.55 -24.47 18.26
C SER A 226 1.10 -24.02 19.65
N SER A 227 2.03 -23.96 20.60
CA SER A 227 1.74 -23.68 22.01
C SER A 227 1.56 -22.20 22.34
N LYS A 228 2.00 -21.28 21.47
CA LYS A 228 1.98 -19.82 21.70
C LYS A 228 2.88 -19.34 22.86
N GLU A 229 3.73 -20.24 23.35
CA GLU A 229 4.66 -19.97 24.44
C GLU A 229 6.03 -19.50 23.92
N VAL A 230 6.68 -18.63 24.69
CA VAL A 230 8.07 -18.22 24.44
C VAL A 230 8.98 -19.42 24.70
N THR A 231 9.69 -19.86 23.65
CA THR A 231 10.59 -21.01 23.71
C THR A 231 12.06 -20.61 23.90
N SER A 232 12.43 -19.40 23.49
CA SER A 232 13.78 -18.84 23.63
C SER A 232 13.74 -17.33 23.53
N LYS A 233 14.71 -16.65 24.14
CA LYS A 233 14.90 -15.20 23.97
C LYS A 233 16.37 -14.78 24.02
N VAL A 234 16.68 -13.66 23.38
CA VAL A 234 18.01 -13.02 23.41
C VAL A 234 17.83 -11.53 23.70
N ALA A 235 18.47 -11.04 24.76
CA ALA A 235 18.39 -9.64 25.14
C ALA A 235 19.19 -8.74 24.17
N VAL A 236 18.52 -7.77 23.55
CA VAL A 236 19.14 -6.78 22.67
C VAL A 236 18.37 -5.48 22.83
N GLN A 237 19.09 -4.43 23.20
CA GLN A 237 18.46 -3.13 23.39
C GLN A 237 18.00 -2.51 22.07
N ASP A 238 16.90 -1.78 22.16
CA ASP A 238 16.37 -0.90 21.12
C ASP A 238 16.14 -1.60 19.77
N LEU A 239 15.49 -2.77 19.80
CA LEU A 239 15.15 -3.48 18.58
C LEU A 239 13.99 -2.79 17.85
N ARG A 240 14.16 -2.62 16.54
CA ARG A 240 13.25 -1.90 15.64
C ARG A 240 12.46 -2.82 14.74
N THR A 241 13.12 -3.82 14.16
CA THR A 241 12.51 -4.77 13.23
C THR A 241 13.13 -6.16 13.35
N VAL A 242 12.36 -7.16 12.92
CA VAL A 242 12.82 -8.52 12.72
C VAL A 242 12.40 -9.00 11.34
N ALA A 243 13.33 -9.61 10.63
CA ALA A 243 13.10 -10.20 9.32
C ALA A 243 13.70 -11.61 9.25
N ILE A 244 13.16 -12.44 8.37
CA ILE A 244 13.58 -13.83 8.20
C ILE A 244 14.15 -13.98 6.80
N SER A 245 15.33 -14.60 6.69
CA SER A 245 15.94 -14.96 5.42
C SER A 245 16.46 -16.39 5.50
N VAL A 246 15.75 -17.31 4.85
CA VAL A 246 16.04 -18.75 4.90
C VAL A 246 16.07 -19.25 6.35
N ASP A 247 17.23 -19.59 6.89
CA ASP A 247 17.46 -20.13 8.24
C ASP A 247 17.98 -19.06 9.23
N LYS A 248 17.90 -17.78 8.85
CA LYS A 248 18.43 -16.65 9.60
C LYS A 248 17.33 -15.72 10.09
N ILE A 249 17.47 -15.28 11.34
CA ILE A 249 16.73 -14.17 11.92
C ILE A 249 17.62 -12.94 11.90
N VAL A 250 17.18 -11.92 11.20
CA VAL A 250 17.87 -10.63 11.11
C VAL A 250 17.11 -9.63 11.95
N THR A 251 17.78 -9.02 12.92
CA THR A 251 17.21 -7.93 13.70
C THR A 251 18.00 -6.64 13.47
N LEU A 252 17.28 -5.51 13.49
CA LEU A 252 17.90 -4.19 13.51
C LEU A 252 17.70 -3.58 14.89
N SER A 253 18.81 -3.23 15.53
CA SER A 253 18.86 -2.43 16.74
C SER A 253 19.25 -1.01 16.39
N GLY A 254 18.57 -0.02 16.98
CA GLY A 254 18.95 1.39 16.83
C GLY A 254 20.35 1.70 17.38
N THR A 255 20.77 0.96 18.41
CA THR A 255 22.06 1.20 19.10
C THR A 255 23.17 0.26 18.64
N LYS A 256 22.86 -0.97 18.24
CA LYS A 256 23.85 -2.00 17.88
C LYS A 256 23.94 -2.30 16.37
N GLY A 257 23.01 -1.78 15.56
CA GLY A 257 22.92 -2.13 14.15
C GLY A 257 22.32 -3.50 13.91
N VAL A 258 22.81 -4.21 12.89
CA VAL A 258 22.24 -5.48 12.45
C VAL A 258 22.81 -6.64 13.25
N ASN A 259 21.93 -7.56 13.67
CA ASN A 259 22.30 -8.82 14.30
C ASN A 259 21.64 -9.97 13.52
N ILE A 260 22.40 -11.04 13.28
CA ILE A 260 21.98 -12.20 12.51
C ILE A 260 22.11 -13.44 13.40
N TYR A 261 21.01 -14.13 13.62
CA TYR A 261 20.90 -15.31 14.45
C TYR A 261 20.49 -16.52 13.63
N ASN A 262 20.88 -17.71 14.07
CA ASN A 262 20.27 -18.94 13.56
C ASN A 262 18.81 -19.02 14.02
N GLU A 263 17.89 -19.32 13.11
CA GLU A 263 16.44 -19.39 13.39
C GLU A 263 16.08 -20.46 14.44
N SER A 264 16.78 -21.61 14.41
CA SER A 264 16.48 -22.73 15.31
C SER A 264 16.94 -22.46 16.74
N SER A 265 18.20 -22.05 16.93
CA SER A 265 18.83 -21.91 18.25
C SER A 265 18.87 -20.50 18.81
N LEU A 266 18.56 -19.47 18.00
CA LEU A 266 18.86 -18.06 18.29
C LEU A 266 20.34 -17.80 18.61
N ALA A 267 21.26 -18.67 18.19
CA ALA A 267 22.69 -18.41 18.32
C ALA A 267 23.09 -17.25 17.41
N LEU A 268 23.76 -16.23 17.97
CA LEU A 268 24.29 -15.11 17.20
C LEU A 268 25.37 -15.63 16.24
N GLN A 269 25.14 -15.44 14.94
CA GLN A 269 26.08 -15.82 13.88
C GLN A 269 26.94 -14.64 13.45
N LYS A 270 26.35 -13.43 13.40
CA LYS A 270 27.03 -12.23 12.93
C LYS A 270 26.36 -10.96 13.44
N SER A 271 27.13 -9.90 13.60
CA SER A 271 26.60 -8.55 13.78
C SER A 271 27.51 -7.53 13.09
N PHE A 272 26.93 -6.39 12.71
CA PHE A 272 27.67 -5.25 12.19
C PHE A 272 26.92 -3.96 12.46
N ALA A 273 27.68 -2.88 12.66
CA ALA A 273 27.14 -1.57 12.94
C ALA A 273 26.45 -0.98 11.71
N THR A 274 25.40 -0.20 11.98
CA THR A 274 24.72 0.67 11.02
C THR A 274 24.76 2.10 11.57
N SER A 275 24.14 3.07 10.90
CA SER A 275 24.04 4.41 11.47
C SER A 275 23.37 4.40 12.86
N SER A 276 23.92 5.18 13.79
CA SER A 276 23.33 5.40 15.11
C SER A 276 21.93 6.01 14.98
N ASP A 277 21.04 5.58 15.86
CA ASP A 277 19.63 5.91 15.74
C ASP A 277 19.25 7.35 16.10
N VAL A 278 18.00 7.64 15.79
CA VAL A 278 17.23 8.79 16.27
C VAL A 278 15.90 8.33 16.85
N SER A 279 15.44 9.03 17.88
CA SER A 279 14.16 8.75 18.53
C SER A 279 13.01 8.76 17.52
N ALA A 280 12.08 7.80 17.64
CA ALA A 280 10.85 7.65 16.85
C ALA A 280 10.95 7.14 15.40
N ALA A 281 12.13 6.86 14.85
CA ALA A 281 12.24 6.25 13.51
C ALA A 281 11.87 4.74 13.56
N LYS A 282 11.01 4.28 12.63
CA LYS A 282 10.57 2.88 12.62
C LYS A 282 11.69 1.91 12.24
N ARG A 283 12.47 2.25 11.21
CA ARG A 283 13.62 1.51 10.65
C ARG A 283 13.36 0.01 10.40
N THR A 284 13.08 -0.34 9.15
CA THR A 284 12.88 -1.72 8.69
C THR A 284 14.08 -2.21 7.87
N VAL A 285 14.05 -3.51 7.55
CA VAL A 285 15.00 -4.13 6.61
C VAL A 285 14.25 -4.94 5.56
N ASP A 286 14.86 -5.13 4.39
CA ASP A 286 14.40 -6.10 3.39
C ASP A 286 15.60 -6.63 2.57
N PHE A 287 15.38 -7.66 1.76
CA PHE A 287 16.44 -8.39 1.06
C PHE A 287 16.35 -8.28 -0.47
N ASP A 288 17.48 -8.07 -1.12
CA ASP A 288 17.67 -8.19 -2.58
C ASP A 288 18.83 -9.18 -2.86
N GLY A 289 18.50 -10.47 -2.90
CA GLY A 289 19.50 -11.54 -2.93
C GLY A 289 20.34 -11.56 -1.64
N THR A 290 21.66 -11.36 -1.76
CA THR A 290 22.55 -11.24 -0.59
C THR A 290 22.60 -9.83 -0.01
N LYS A 291 21.97 -8.83 -0.65
CA LYS A 291 21.93 -7.48 -0.13
C LYS A 291 20.88 -7.37 0.96
N LEU A 292 21.30 -6.89 2.14
CA LEU A 292 20.41 -6.43 3.20
C LEU A 292 20.26 -4.91 3.05
N LEU A 293 19.04 -4.48 2.79
CA LEU A 293 18.68 -3.08 2.72
C LEU A 293 18.19 -2.65 4.10
N VAL A 294 18.76 -1.58 4.63
CA VAL A 294 18.50 -1.09 5.99
C VAL A 294 18.06 0.36 5.91
N SER A 295 16.86 0.68 6.40
CA SER A 295 16.48 2.08 6.54
C SER A 295 17.18 2.69 7.77
N GLU A 296 17.92 3.77 7.53
CA GLU A 296 18.88 4.39 8.45
C GLU A 296 18.39 5.75 8.97
N GLY A 297 17.06 5.96 8.98
CA GLY A 297 16.42 7.18 9.49
C GLY A 297 16.83 8.42 8.69
N TYR A 298 17.38 9.44 9.36
CA TYR A 298 17.89 10.66 8.70
C TYR A 298 19.09 10.42 7.78
N ASN A 299 19.76 9.27 7.90
CA ASN A 299 20.92 8.93 7.07
C ASN A 299 20.54 8.28 5.73
N GLY A 300 19.25 8.03 5.47
CA GLY A 300 18.77 7.44 4.23
C GLY A 300 18.73 5.91 4.27
N LEU A 301 19.18 5.27 3.18
CA LEU A 301 19.20 3.83 3.02
C LEU A 301 20.65 3.31 2.97
N GLY A 302 20.97 2.35 3.83
CA GLY A 302 22.20 1.57 3.76
C GLY A 302 21.98 0.24 3.06
N VAL A 303 22.86 -0.13 2.13
CA VAL A 303 22.87 -1.43 1.48
C VAL A 303 24.10 -2.20 1.92
N TYR A 304 23.91 -3.38 2.49
CA TYR A 304 24.97 -4.21 3.08
C TYR A 304 24.98 -5.59 2.44
N ASP A 305 26.13 -6.26 2.38
CA ASP A 305 26.15 -7.70 2.10
C ASP A 305 25.86 -8.47 3.40
N ILE A 306 24.84 -9.33 3.40
CA ILE A 306 24.41 -10.07 4.59
C ILE A 306 25.45 -11.08 5.08
N ASN A 307 26.35 -11.55 4.21
CA ASN A 307 27.32 -12.58 4.55
C ASN A 307 28.60 -11.96 5.10
N SER A 308 29.12 -10.89 4.51
CA SER A 308 30.32 -10.21 4.99
C SER A 308 30.03 -9.16 6.07
N GLY A 309 28.87 -8.51 6.02
CA GLY A 309 28.54 -7.32 6.81
C GLY A 309 29.08 -6.01 6.21
N SER A 310 29.67 -6.07 5.01
CA SER A 310 30.24 -4.89 4.34
C SER A 310 29.14 -3.98 3.80
N LYS A 311 29.27 -2.66 4.02
CA LYS A 311 28.41 -1.67 3.36
C LYS A 311 28.77 -1.58 1.88
N LEU A 312 27.82 -1.91 1.00
CA LEU A 312 27.96 -1.90 -0.45
C LEU A 312 27.61 -0.54 -1.05
N GLN A 313 26.62 0.14 -0.48
CA GLN A 313 26.13 1.42 -0.96
C GLN A 313 25.52 2.24 0.19
N THR A 314 25.71 3.56 0.14
CA THR A 314 24.96 4.54 0.94
C THR A 314 24.12 5.38 0.01
N ILE A 315 22.82 5.47 0.28
CA ILE A 315 21.89 6.34 -0.44
C ILE A 315 21.39 7.36 0.57
N GLY A 316 21.83 8.61 0.40
CA GLY A 316 21.43 9.70 1.28
C GLY A 316 19.96 10.07 1.14
N LEU A 317 19.38 10.60 2.21
CA LEU A 317 18.03 11.16 2.20
C LEU A 317 18.08 12.60 1.68
N ALA A 318 17.44 12.84 0.53
CA ALA A 318 17.29 14.19 0.02
C ALA A 318 16.38 15.00 0.95
N ALA A 319 16.81 16.23 1.28
CA ALA A 319 15.96 17.14 2.04
C ALA A 319 14.72 17.51 1.20
N ALA A 320 13.54 17.19 1.71
CA ALA A 320 12.29 17.81 1.32
C ALA A 320 11.81 18.71 2.47
N GLY A 321 10.85 19.61 2.24
CA GLY A 321 10.26 20.36 3.35
C GLY A 321 9.63 19.41 4.38
N GLY A 322 9.71 19.74 5.67
CA GLY A 322 9.15 18.92 6.76
C GLY A 322 10.13 17.88 7.32
N ASP A 323 9.58 16.91 8.06
CA ASP A 323 10.35 15.84 8.69
C ASP A 323 10.62 14.69 7.70
N ASN A 324 11.89 14.50 7.33
CA ASN A 324 12.33 13.48 6.40
C ASN A 324 13.05 12.38 7.16
N VAL A 325 12.44 11.21 7.23
CA VAL A 325 13.01 10.03 7.87
C VAL A 325 12.79 8.83 6.96
N THR A 326 13.85 8.11 6.61
CA THR A 326 13.75 6.81 5.94
C THR A 326 13.29 5.77 6.95
N ASN A 327 11.99 5.47 6.92
CA ASN A 327 11.34 4.62 7.91
C ASN A 327 11.28 3.16 7.46
N ALA A 328 11.03 2.90 6.18
CA ALA A 328 10.86 1.54 5.70
C ALA A 328 11.39 1.33 4.28
N VAL A 329 11.74 0.09 3.99
CA VAL A 329 12.14 -0.40 2.68
C VAL A 329 11.36 -1.67 2.34
N SER A 330 11.02 -1.84 1.06
CA SER A 330 10.45 -3.07 0.53
C SER A 330 11.00 -3.37 -0.87
N VAL A 331 11.41 -4.62 -1.10
CA VAL A 331 11.91 -5.12 -2.38
C VAL A 331 10.84 -5.99 -3.03
N ASN A 332 10.54 -5.73 -4.31
CA ASN A 332 9.63 -6.56 -5.09
C ASN A 332 9.90 -6.36 -6.59
N ASP A 333 9.86 -7.44 -7.36
CA ASP A 333 9.93 -7.44 -8.83
C ASP A 333 11.12 -6.66 -9.43
N GLY A 334 12.30 -6.77 -8.81
CA GLY A 334 13.51 -6.08 -9.25
C GLY A 334 13.52 -4.57 -8.95
N TYR A 335 12.64 -4.10 -8.07
CA TYR A 335 12.60 -2.73 -7.56
C TYR A 335 12.71 -2.71 -6.04
N THR A 336 13.29 -1.63 -5.54
CA THR A 336 13.33 -1.25 -4.13
C THR A 336 12.51 0.01 -3.92
N PHE A 337 11.54 -0.07 -3.02
CA PHE A 337 10.66 1.03 -2.62
C PHE A 337 11.06 1.51 -1.23
N VAL A 338 11.29 2.81 -1.07
CA VAL A 338 11.81 3.39 0.17
C VAL A 338 10.88 4.50 0.65
N ALA A 339 10.29 4.32 1.83
CA ALA A 339 9.38 5.27 2.46
C ALA A 339 10.18 6.32 3.24
N ASN A 340 10.25 7.54 2.69
CA ASN A 340 11.14 8.62 3.13
C ASN A 340 10.40 9.80 3.80
N GLY A 341 9.29 9.51 4.47
CA GLY A 341 8.52 10.52 5.18
C GLY A 341 7.96 11.59 4.22
N ALA A 342 8.18 12.87 4.53
CA ALA A 342 7.74 13.99 3.70
C ALA A 342 8.43 14.04 2.31
N ALA A 343 9.58 13.37 2.13
CA ALA A 343 10.24 13.26 0.83
C ALA A 343 9.55 12.27 -0.13
N GLY A 344 8.50 11.57 0.33
CA GLY A 344 7.68 10.69 -0.50
C GLY A 344 8.22 9.26 -0.60
N LEU A 345 7.90 8.58 -1.71
CA LEU A 345 8.30 7.21 -1.97
C LEU A 345 9.38 7.17 -3.05
N ASN A 346 10.61 6.85 -2.66
CA ASN A 346 11.69 6.67 -3.63
C ASN A 346 11.68 5.26 -4.22
N VAL A 347 11.98 5.17 -5.52
CA VAL A 347 12.04 3.93 -6.28
C VAL A 347 13.43 3.76 -6.85
N TYR A 348 14.03 2.60 -6.59
CA TYR A 348 15.31 2.20 -7.16
C TYR A 348 15.15 0.89 -7.93
N LYS A 349 15.88 0.76 -9.03
CA LYS A 349 16.02 -0.50 -9.78
C LYS A 349 17.12 -1.34 -9.14
N SER A 350 16.83 -2.61 -8.90
CA SER A 350 17.81 -3.58 -8.41
C SER A 350 18.90 -3.82 -9.45
N GLY A 351 20.11 -4.08 -8.97
CA GLY A 351 21.31 -4.31 -9.77
C GLY A 351 22.51 -4.56 -8.88
N THR A 352 23.74 -4.51 -9.41
CA THR A 352 24.95 -4.56 -8.57
C THR A 352 24.96 -3.41 -7.55
N THR A 353 24.54 -2.23 -8.01
CA THR A 353 24.17 -1.07 -7.18
C THR A 353 22.73 -0.71 -7.47
N LEU A 354 22.02 -0.18 -6.47
CA LEU A 354 20.67 0.35 -6.67
C LEU A 354 20.74 1.62 -7.51
N GLY A 355 20.03 1.62 -8.65
CA GLY A 355 19.92 2.78 -9.54
C GLY A 355 18.63 3.55 -9.27
N LEU A 356 18.72 4.86 -8.99
CA LEU A 356 17.54 5.69 -8.74
C LEU A 356 16.66 5.74 -10.01
N VAL A 357 15.40 5.34 -9.87
CA VAL A 357 14.35 5.54 -10.89
C VAL A 357 13.70 6.91 -10.69
N GLY A 358 13.48 7.28 -9.43
CA GLY A 358 13.05 8.61 -8.99
C GLY A 358 12.17 8.60 -7.75
N THR A 359 11.35 9.63 -7.60
CA THR A 359 10.42 9.81 -6.47
C THR A 359 8.99 9.79 -6.97
N VAL A 360 8.14 9.00 -6.31
CA VAL A 360 6.69 9.05 -6.45
C VAL A 360 6.15 10.04 -5.41
N GLY A 361 5.46 11.07 -5.88
CA GLY A 361 4.76 12.01 -5.01
C GLY A 361 3.58 11.33 -4.33
N ILE A 362 3.61 11.22 -3.01
CA ILE A 362 2.52 10.71 -2.18
C ILE A 362 1.96 11.87 -1.37
N THR A 363 0.63 12.02 -1.35
CA THR A 363 -0.02 13.00 -0.46
C THR A 363 0.13 12.54 0.99
N GLY A 364 0.84 13.33 1.79
CA GLY A 364 1.18 13.00 3.17
C GLY A 364 2.57 12.40 3.34
N SER A 365 2.90 11.98 4.55
CA SER A 365 4.21 11.40 4.88
C SER A 365 4.25 9.90 4.57
N SER A 366 5.22 9.43 3.79
CA SER A 366 5.42 8.00 3.53
C SER A 366 6.15 7.34 4.71
N ASN A 367 5.41 6.74 5.64
CA ASN A 367 5.96 6.21 6.90
C ASN A 367 6.25 4.71 6.86
N TYR A 368 5.56 3.96 6.02
CA TYR A 368 5.84 2.54 5.80
C TYR A 368 5.48 2.15 4.37
N VAL A 369 6.22 1.20 3.80
CA VAL A 369 5.92 0.65 2.48
C VAL A 369 5.99 -0.88 2.52
N LYS A 370 5.02 -1.52 1.88
CA LYS A 370 5.09 -2.95 1.52
C LYS A 370 4.72 -3.10 0.06
N SER A 371 5.58 -3.73 -0.73
CA SER A 371 5.22 -4.18 -2.07
C SER A 371 5.06 -5.69 -2.10
N SER A 372 4.03 -6.17 -2.81
CA SER A 372 3.75 -7.59 -3.02
C SER A 372 2.95 -7.77 -4.30
N GLY A 373 3.35 -8.75 -5.12
CA GLY A 373 2.73 -8.99 -6.42
C GLY A 373 2.77 -7.75 -7.31
N ASN A 374 1.59 -7.24 -7.66
CA ASN A 374 1.42 -6.07 -8.52
C ASN A 374 1.13 -4.78 -7.76
N TYR A 375 1.24 -4.77 -6.43
CA TYR A 375 0.83 -3.64 -5.60
C TYR A 375 1.96 -3.11 -4.72
N ILE A 376 1.85 -1.83 -4.40
CA ILE A 376 2.64 -1.10 -3.42
C ILE A 376 1.64 -0.45 -2.47
N TYR A 377 1.81 -0.72 -1.18
CA TYR A 377 0.99 -0.21 -0.10
C TYR A 377 1.82 0.78 0.70
N VAL A 378 1.37 2.04 0.80
CA VAL A 378 2.07 3.09 1.55
C VAL A 378 1.20 3.51 2.73
N ALA A 379 1.69 3.27 3.94
CA ALA A 379 1.03 3.75 5.15
C ALA A 379 1.47 5.19 5.43
N SER A 380 0.51 6.10 5.48
CA SER A 380 0.74 7.54 5.53
C SER A 380 0.32 8.19 6.87
N GLY A 381 0.34 7.43 7.96
CA GLY A 381 -0.10 7.90 9.27
C GLY A 381 -1.57 8.32 9.26
N LYS A 382 -1.86 9.58 9.63
CA LYS A 382 -3.22 10.16 9.56
C LYS A 382 -3.75 10.31 8.12
N GLY A 383 -2.87 10.26 7.12
CA GLY A 383 -3.26 10.24 5.71
C GLY A 383 -3.77 8.88 5.23
N GLY A 384 -3.86 7.87 6.09
CA GLY A 384 -4.40 6.56 5.75
C GLY A 384 -3.46 5.70 4.93
N LEU A 385 -4.04 4.71 4.24
CA LEU A 385 -3.32 3.83 3.34
C LEU A 385 -3.43 4.35 1.90
N LYS A 386 -2.33 4.33 1.14
CA LYS A 386 -2.35 4.46 -0.31
C LYS A 386 -2.16 3.09 -0.94
N ILE A 387 -3.00 2.75 -1.92
CA ILE A 387 -2.90 1.52 -2.69
C ILE A 387 -2.49 1.88 -4.12
N ILE A 388 -1.30 1.45 -4.50
CA ILE A 388 -0.71 1.76 -5.80
C ILE A 388 -0.53 0.46 -6.56
N LYS A 389 -1.08 0.40 -7.76
CA LYS A 389 -0.89 -0.70 -8.70
C LYS A 389 0.30 -0.40 -9.59
N MET A 390 1.16 -1.41 -9.76
CA MET A 390 2.18 -1.48 -10.79
C MET A 390 1.55 -2.03 -12.07
N GLU A 391 1.58 -1.25 -13.13
CA GLU A 391 1.14 -1.70 -14.45
C GLU A 391 2.25 -2.51 -15.11
N LYS A 392 2.05 -3.83 -15.16
CA LYS A 392 2.99 -4.76 -15.77
C LYS A 392 2.53 -5.15 -17.17
N PRO A 393 3.45 -5.29 -18.12
CA PRO A 393 3.10 -5.73 -19.46
C PRO A 393 2.56 -7.15 -19.38
N ASN A 394 1.43 -7.42 -20.03
CA ASN A 394 0.99 -8.79 -20.23
C ASN A 394 1.78 -9.41 -21.39
N THR A 395 2.55 -10.46 -21.12
CA THR A 395 3.51 -11.06 -22.07
C THR A 395 2.88 -12.06 -23.05
N THR A 396 1.55 -12.20 -23.09
CA THR A 396 0.87 -13.22 -23.91
C THR A 396 0.67 -12.87 -25.38
N PHE A 397 1.19 -11.74 -25.88
CA PHE A 397 0.91 -11.27 -27.24
C PHE A 397 2.13 -11.42 -28.16
N ALA A 398 2.07 -12.39 -29.07
CA ALA A 398 3.20 -12.90 -29.84
C ALA A 398 3.78 -11.95 -30.92
N ASN A 399 3.12 -10.84 -31.25
CA ASN A 399 3.45 -10.02 -32.43
C ASN A 399 4.27 -8.75 -32.14
N CYS A 400 4.81 -8.58 -30.92
CA CYS A 400 5.45 -7.31 -30.53
C CYS A 400 6.89 -7.43 -29.99
N SER A 401 7.48 -8.62 -30.07
CA SER A 401 8.84 -8.88 -29.56
C SER A 401 9.93 -8.14 -30.33
N SER A 402 9.66 -7.71 -31.57
CA SER A 402 10.58 -6.95 -32.41
C SER A 402 10.61 -5.44 -32.15
N TYR A 403 9.66 -4.91 -31.37
CA TYR A 403 9.64 -3.47 -31.06
C TYR A 403 10.68 -3.12 -30.00
N GLY A 404 11.17 -1.88 -30.03
CA GLY A 404 12.07 -1.35 -28.99
C GLY A 404 11.29 -0.81 -27.80
N THR A 405 11.97 -0.63 -26.67
CA THR A 405 11.40 0.11 -25.54
C THR A 405 11.37 1.60 -25.83
N TYR A 406 10.38 2.30 -25.28
CA TYR A 406 10.31 3.75 -25.40
C TYR A 406 11.27 4.43 -24.41
N ASN A 407 12.14 5.31 -24.91
CA ASN A 407 13.17 6.01 -24.12
C ASN A 407 13.36 7.49 -24.50
N GLN A 408 12.41 8.10 -25.22
CA GLN A 408 12.58 9.40 -25.88
C GLN A 408 12.14 10.62 -25.04
N GLY A 409 11.67 10.41 -23.81
CA GLY A 409 11.33 11.49 -22.88
C GLY A 409 9.96 11.30 -22.22
N LYS A 410 9.54 12.21 -21.35
CA LYS A 410 8.25 12.08 -20.64
C LYS A 410 7.01 12.29 -21.52
N ASP A 411 7.15 12.90 -22.70
CA ASP A 411 6.05 13.19 -23.61
C ASP A 411 6.31 12.50 -24.96
N LEU A 412 5.31 11.82 -25.52
CA LEU A 412 5.41 11.15 -26.82
C LEU A 412 4.58 11.92 -27.85
N ILE A 413 5.25 12.53 -28.82
CA ILE A 413 4.61 13.26 -29.92
C ILE A 413 5.01 12.61 -31.23
N LEU A 414 4.05 12.05 -31.96
CA LEU A 414 4.26 11.62 -33.35
C LEU A 414 3.88 12.73 -34.30
N ASN A 415 4.73 12.99 -35.28
CA ASN A 415 4.45 13.92 -36.37
C ASN A 415 3.42 13.35 -37.35
N SER A 416 2.97 14.20 -38.29
CA SER A 416 2.02 13.76 -39.31
C SER A 416 2.56 12.60 -40.14
N ASN A 417 1.74 11.57 -40.32
CA ASN A 417 2.06 10.34 -41.05
C ASN A 417 3.24 9.53 -40.49
N GLU A 418 3.70 9.84 -39.28
CA GLU A 418 4.77 9.09 -38.63
C GLU A 418 4.24 7.77 -38.07
N VAL A 419 4.97 6.67 -38.31
CA VAL A 419 4.65 5.34 -37.78
C VAL A 419 5.71 4.93 -36.78
N LYS A 420 5.32 4.66 -35.53
CA LYS A 420 6.22 4.18 -34.47
C LYS A 420 5.60 3.03 -33.71
N SER A 421 6.46 2.15 -33.23
CA SER A 421 6.05 0.99 -32.44
C SER A 421 6.99 0.79 -31.26
N TYR A 422 6.40 0.52 -30.09
CA TYR A 422 7.12 0.31 -28.85
C TYR A 422 6.60 -0.91 -28.11
N ASN A 423 7.44 -1.50 -27.26
CA ASN A 423 7.02 -2.54 -26.33
C ASN A 423 7.48 -2.29 -24.90
N GLY A 424 6.97 -3.13 -24.00
CA GLY A 424 7.34 -3.16 -22.59
C GLY A 424 6.52 -2.20 -21.75
N SER A 425 7.13 -1.70 -20.68
CA SER A 425 6.50 -0.79 -19.74
C SER A 425 6.85 0.66 -20.09
N THR A 426 5.86 1.55 -20.14
CA THR A 426 6.06 2.94 -20.53
C THR A 426 5.21 3.89 -19.69
N ALA A 427 5.83 4.76 -18.91
CA ALA A 427 5.15 5.83 -18.18
C ALA A 427 5.39 7.19 -18.84
N LEU A 428 4.31 7.87 -19.20
CA LEU A 428 4.33 9.15 -19.91
C LEU A 428 3.47 10.20 -19.20
N ASN A 429 3.82 11.46 -19.40
CA ASN A 429 3.00 12.60 -19.06
C ASN A 429 1.88 12.77 -20.09
N SER A 430 2.22 12.84 -21.37
CA SER A 430 1.26 13.05 -22.45
C SER A 430 1.60 12.26 -23.70
N ILE A 431 0.59 11.97 -24.50
CA ILE A 431 0.72 11.41 -25.85
C ILE A 431 -0.02 12.30 -26.85
N ILE A 432 0.61 12.64 -27.96
CA ILE A 432 -0.03 13.30 -29.11
C ILE A 432 0.30 12.53 -30.38
N VAL A 433 -0.70 11.97 -31.04
CA VAL A 433 -0.57 11.35 -32.36
C VAL A 433 -1.13 12.31 -33.39
N ASN A 434 -0.27 12.98 -34.17
CA ASN A 434 -0.69 13.94 -35.18
C ASN A 434 -1.34 13.28 -36.41
N SER A 435 -1.83 14.11 -37.33
CA SER A 435 -2.68 13.65 -38.42
C SER A 435 -2.03 12.56 -39.28
N GLY A 436 -2.73 11.43 -39.46
CA GLY A 436 -2.24 10.26 -40.18
C GLY A 436 -1.13 9.46 -39.46
N GLY A 437 -0.68 9.90 -38.28
CA GLY A 437 0.32 9.17 -37.50
C GLY A 437 -0.25 7.86 -36.95
N VAL A 438 0.62 6.86 -36.77
CA VAL A 438 0.27 5.55 -36.23
C VAL A 438 1.22 5.20 -35.10
N LEU A 439 0.68 5.16 -33.88
CA LEU A 439 1.36 4.64 -32.72
C LEU A 439 0.91 3.19 -32.50
N THR A 440 1.86 2.29 -32.32
CA THR A 440 1.60 0.93 -31.82
C THR A 440 2.34 0.75 -30.49
N HIS A 441 1.67 0.32 -29.43
CA HIS A 441 2.31 0.00 -28.16
C HIS A 441 1.85 -1.36 -27.65
N CYS A 442 2.80 -2.21 -27.27
CA CYS A 442 2.50 -3.52 -26.68
C CYS A 442 3.12 -3.66 -25.30
N GLY A 443 2.30 -3.90 -24.29
CA GLY A 443 2.73 -4.02 -22.90
C GLY A 443 1.88 -3.17 -21.97
N SER A 444 2.52 -2.46 -21.05
CA SER A 444 1.83 -1.54 -20.14
C SER A 444 2.21 -0.10 -20.45
N ILE A 445 1.20 0.74 -20.62
CA ILE A 445 1.39 2.17 -20.84
C ILE A 445 0.55 2.98 -19.86
N SER A 446 1.16 3.97 -19.20
CA SER A 446 0.42 4.95 -18.41
C SER A 446 0.64 6.36 -18.96
N VAL A 447 -0.43 7.16 -18.95
CA VAL A 447 -0.42 8.56 -19.40
C VAL A 447 -1.03 9.44 -18.33
N GLN A 448 -0.22 10.26 -17.67
CA GLN A 448 -0.69 11.05 -16.52
C GLN A 448 -1.72 12.11 -16.90
N ASN A 449 -1.46 12.85 -17.97
CA ASN A 449 -2.24 14.00 -18.41
C ASN A 449 -3.03 13.64 -19.67
N THR A 450 -2.76 14.31 -20.78
CA THR A 450 -3.61 14.21 -21.98
C THR A 450 -3.07 13.16 -22.95
N LEU A 451 -3.99 12.34 -23.47
CA LEU A 451 -3.77 11.48 -24.64
C LEU A 451 -4.62 12.02 -25.78
N ILE A 452 -3.99 12.52 -26.85
CA ILE A 452 -4.67 13.10 -28.00
C ILE A 452 -4.37 12.30 -29.26
N LEU A 453 -5.42 11.80 -29.91
CA LEU A 453 -5.37 11.32 -31.28
C LEU A 453 -5.94 12.43 -32.17
N ASN A 454 -5.10 13.11 -32.96
CA ASN A 454 -5.53 14.13 -33.92
C ASN A 454 -6.15 13.50 -35.16
N SER A 455 -6.68 14.32 -36.08
CA SER A 455 -7.48 13.86 -37.22
C SER A 455 -6.80 12.74 -38.04
N GLY A 456 -7.44 11.58 -38.14
CA GLY A 456 -6.89 10.40 -38.83
C GLY A 456 -5.71 9.71 -38.13
N GLY A 457 -5.33 10.13 -36.92
CA GLY A 457 -4.32 9.46 -36.10
C GLY A 457 -4.82 8.11 -35.58
N THR A 458 -3.92 7.14 -35.46
CA THR A 458 -4.21 5.79 -34.98
C THR A 458 -3.35 5.44 -33.78
N PHE A 459 -3.96 4.89 -32.74
CA PHE A 459 -3.25 4.25 -31.64
C PHE A 459 -3.71 2.80 -31.51
N ASN A 460 -2.80 1.87 -31.83
CA ASN A 460 -2.96 0.43 -31.60
C ASN A 460 -2.32 0.08 -30.27
N MET A 461 -3.11 -0.45 -29.34
CA MET A 461 -2.59 -0.95 -28.08
C MET A 461 -2.92 -2.42 -27.87
N THR A 462 -1.92 -3.15 -27.38
CA THR A 462 -2.08 -4.51 -26.90
C THR A 462 -1.52 -4.59 -25.47
N GLY A 463 -2.36 -4.93 -24.48
CA GLY A 463 -1.96 -4.97 -23.07
C GLY A 463 -2.79 -4.01 -22.19
N THR A 464 -2.14 -3.19 -21.36
CA THR A 464 -2.84 -2.26 -20.45
C THR A 464 -2.55 -0.80 -20.76
N LEU A 465 -3.59 0.04 -20.70
CA LEU A 465 -3.50 1.50 -20.76
C LEU A 465 -4.18 2.09 -19.53
N ALA A 466 -3.46 2.90 -18.75
CA ALA A 466 -4.04 3.74 -17.71
C ALA A 466 -3.86 5.21 -18.08
N GLN A 467 -4.93 6.00 -18.07
CA GLN A 467 -4.86 7.42 -18.43
C GLN A 467 -5.52 8.31 -17.37
N GLY A 468 -4.85 9.39 -17.01
CA GLY A 468 -5.44 10.52 -16.32
C GLY A 468 -5.41 10.45 -14.79
N LYS A 469 -6.09 11.43 -14.21
CA LYS A 469 -6.33 11.61 -12.77
C LYS A 469 -7.81 11.64 -12.47
N TYR A 470 -8.21 11.07 -11.34
CA TYR A 470 -9.59 10.99 -10.92
C TYR A 470 -10.18 12.38 -10.65
N GLN A 471 -11.28 12.69 -11.35
CA GLN A 471 -12.21 13.81 -11.08
C GLN A 471 -11.56 15.14 -10.66
N GLN A 472 -10.49 15.55 -11.36
CA GLN A 472 -9.84 16.84 -11.13
C GLN A 472 -10.75 18.00 -11.56
N SER A 473 -10.57 19.18 -10.95
CA SER A 473 -11.27 20.41 -11.36
C SER A 473 -10.97 20.80 -12.81
N ASN A 474 -9.71 20.62 -13.23
CA ASN A 474 -9.27 20.64 -14.61
C ASN A 474 -9.00 19.19 -15.04
N PRO A 475 -9.94 18.53 -15.74
CA PRO A 475 -9.82 17.11 -16.02
C PRO A 475 -8.65 16.86 -16.99
N THR A 476 -7.89 15.80 -16.71
CA THR A 476 -7.04 15.16 -17.71
C THR A 476 -7.94 14.43 -18.71
N GLU A 477 -7.58 14.42 -19.99
CA GLU A 477 -8.48 13.89 -21.02
C GLU A 477 -7.81 12.87 -21.96
N LEU A 478 -8.58 11.85 -22.32
CA LEU A 478 -8.34 11.06 -23.54
C LEU A 478 -9.24 11.62 -24.65
N ILE A 479 -8.63 12.19 -25.68
CA ILE A 479 -9.31 12.88 -26.78
C ILE A 479 -9.08 12.12 -28.09
N ILE A 480 -10.16 11.69 -28.71
CA ILE A 480 -10.14 11.06 -30.04
C ILE A 480 -10.82 12.01 -31.03
N ASN A 481 -10.05 12.57 -31.97
CA ASN A 481 -10.54 13.52 -32.97
C ASN A 481 -11.12 12.85 -34.21
N SER A 482 -11.51 13.67 -35.19
CA SER A 482 -12.22 13.21 -36.38
C SER A 482 -11.45 12.15 -37.16
N ASN A 483 -12.13 11.05 -37.49
CA ASN A 483 -11.57 9.90 -38.20
C ASN A 483 -10.36 9.23 -37.51
N ALA A 484 -10.03 9.62 -36.27
CA ALA A 484 -8.98 8.98 -35.49
C ALA A 484 -9.47 7.65 -34.92
N LEU A 485 -8.56 6.71 -34.73
CA LEU A 485 -8.85 5.35 -34.29
C LEU A 485 -8.03 4.98 -33.05
N LEU A 486 -8.73 4.59 -31.98
CA LEU A 486 -8.14 3.85 -30.88
C LEU A 486 -8.50 2.37 -31.03
N GLN A 487 -7.50 1.53 -31.21
CA GLN A 487 -7.65 0.08 -31.37
C GLN A 487 -7.11 -0.62 -30.12
N ILE A 488 -7.98 -1.38 -29.46
CA ILE A 488 -7.74 -1.92 -28.11
C ILE A 488 -7.77 -3.45 -28.14
N GLU A 489 -6.66 -4.06 -27.76
CA GLU A 489 -6.58 -5.46 -27.38
C GLU A 489 -6.08 -5.57 -25.93
N GLY A 490 -7.00 -5.70 -24.97
CA GLY A 490 -6.66 -5.73 -23.55
C GLY A 490 -7.47 -4.71 -22.73
N SER A 491 -6.86 -4.12 -21.71
CA SER A 491 -7.58 -3.35 -20.68
C SER A 491 -7.22 -1.88 -20.69
N VAL A 492 -8.24 -1.02 -20.76
CA VAL A 492 -8.12 0.44 -20.68
C VAL A 492 -8.77 0.96 -19.41
N VAL A 493 -8.08 1.81 -18.66
CA VAL A 493 -8.62 2.55 -17.53
C VAL A 493 -8.42 4.03 -17.73
N ILE A 494 -9.51 4.77 -17.74
CA ILE A 494 -9.55 6.22 -17.90
C ILE A 494 -10.04 6.82 -16.57
N TRP A 495 -9.10 7.40 -15.82
CA TRP A 495 -9.38 8.11 -14.57
C TRP A 495 -9.95 9.51 -14.81
N GLY A 496 -9.52 10.14 -15.91
CA GLY A 496 -10.00 11.43 -16.37
C GLY A 496 -11.25 11.34 -17.25
N ASP A 497 -11.44 12.33 -18.11
CA ASP A 497 -12.58 12.40 -19.04
C ASP A 497 -12.23 11.77 -20.41
N LEU A 498 -13.23 11.18 -21.05
CA LEU A 498 -13.15 10.66 -22.40
C LEU A 498 -13.94 11.55 -23.37
N ARG A 499 -13.27 12.13 -24.36
CA ARG A 499 -13.88 12.97 -25.39
C ARG A 499 -13.77 12.32 -26.77
N LEU A 500 -14.91 11.95 -27.33
CA LEU A 500 -15.03 11.40 -28.69
C LEU A 500 -15.63 12.46 -29.60
N ASN A 501 -14.79 13.10 -30.41
CA ASN A 501 -15.22 14.11 -31.38
C ASN A 501 -15.85 13.48 -32.63
N SER A 502 -16.37 14.33 -33.53
CA SER A 502 -17.17 13.85 -34.66
C SER A 502 -16.39 12.89 -35.57
N GLY A 503 -16.91 11.68 -35.76
CA GLY A 503 -16.27 10.62 -36.54
C GLY A 503 -15.15 9.86 -35.81
N ALA A 504 -14.98 10.03 -34.50
CA ALA A 504 -14.02 9.26 -33.70
C ALA A 504 -14.37 7.76 -33.67
N LYS A 505 -13.34 6.91 -33.62
CA LYS A 505 -13.49 5.45 -33.66
C LYS A 505 -12.78 4.77 -32.50
N ILE A 506 -13.48 3.85 -31.83
CA ILE A 506 -12.88 2.88 -30.92
C ILE A 506 -13.19 1.48 -31.45
N ASN A 507 -12.17 0.65 -31.59
CA ASN A 507 -12.34 -0.74 -31.99
C ASN A 507 -11.71 -1.69 -30.96
N PHE A 508 -12.52 -2.58 -30.40
CA PHE A 508 -12.06 -3.62 -29.49
C PHE A 508 -11.76 -4.92 -30.24
N ILE A 509 -10.59 -5.50 -29.98
CA ILE A 509 -10.13 -6.77 -30.55
C ILE A 509 -10.26 -7.86 -29.51
N GLY A 510 -10.65 -9.05 -29.95
CA GLY A 510 -10.77 -10.24 -29.11
C GLY A 510 -12.01 -10.20 -28.22
N ASN A 511 -12.10 -11.17 -27.31
CA ASN A 511 -13.29 -11.36 -26.45
C ASN A 511 -13.09 -10.85 -25.01
N ASN A 512 -11.85 -10.51 -24.63
CA ASN A 512 -11.47 -10.19 -23.25
C ASN A 512 -11.09 -8.70 -23.08
N SER A 513 -11.27 -7.88 -24.10
CA SER A 513 -10.96 -6.46 -24.00
C SER A 513 -11.92 -5.77 -23.04
N SER A 514 -11.41 -4.83 -22.25
CA SER A 514 -12.17 -4.13 -21.23
C SER A 514 -11.86 -2.65 -21.18
N ILE A 515 -12.83 -1.89 -20.71
CA ILE A 515 -12.69 -0.45 -20.50
C ILE A 515 -13.40 -0.03 -19.21
N THR A 516 -12.69 0.78 -18.42
CA THR A 516 -13.16 1.37 -17.16
C THR A 516 -13.01 2.88 -17.28
N ILE A 517 -14.09 3.65 -17.02
CA ILE A 517 -14.06 5.11 -17.12
C ILE A 517 -14.62 5.75 -15.86
N TYR A 518 -13.77 6.44 -15.11
CA TYR A 518 -14.17 7.14 -13.88
C TYR A 518 -14.66 8.56 -14.12
N GLY A 519 -14.12 9.28 -15.12
CA GLY A 519 -14.61 10.61 -15.48
C GLY A 519 -15.83 10.59 -16.40
N LYS A 520 -16.07 11.72 -17.05
CA LYS A 520 -17.21 11.94 -17.95
C LYS A 520 -16.90 11.42 -19.35
N VAL A 521 -17.93 10.97 -20.06
CA VAL A 521 -17.84 10.60 -21.47
C VAL A 521 -18.64 11.58 -22.30
N THR A 522 -18.01 12.20 -23.30
CA THR A 522 -18.67 13.05 -24.30
C THR A 522 -18.58 12.38 -25.67
N LYS A 523 -19.72 12.14 -26.31
CA LYS A 523 -19.81 11.52 -27.64
C LYS A 523 -20.46 12.49 -28.63
N ASN A 524 -19.72 12.92 -29.65
CA ASN A 524 -20.23 13.78 -30.73
C ASN A 524 -20.79 12.93 -31.89
N SER A 525 -21.26 13.60 -32.96
CA SER A 525 -21.91 12.94 -34.09
C SER A 525 -21.00 11.97 -34.85
N GLY A 526 -21.53 10.81 -35.26
CA GLY A 526 -20.80 9.86 -36.10
C GLY A 526 -19.70 9.05 -35.39
N VAL A 527 -19.65 9.06 -34.05
CA VAL A 527 -18.76 8.18 -33.28
C VAL A 527 -19.10 6.72 -33.54
N THR A 528 -18.07 5.90 -33.76
CA THR A 528 -18.22 4.45 -34.01
C THR A 528 -17.46 3.67 -32.94
N ILE A 529 -18.15 2.78 -32.23
CA ILE A 529 -17.57 1.87 -31.23
C ILE A 529 -17.90 0.44 -31.67
N THR A 530 -16.88 -0.38 -31.94
CA THR A 530 -17.05 -1.74 -32.49
C THR A 530 -16.27 -2.79 -31.71
N GLY A 531 -16.64 -4.06 -31.89
CA GLY A 531 -16.00 -5.20 -31.23
C GLY A 531 -16.70 -5.64 -29.94
N THR A 532 -16.20 -6.72 -29.35
CA THR A 532 -16.69 -7.26 -28.07
C THR A 532 -15.84 -6.72 -26.93
N TYR A 533 -16.48 -6.16 -25.90
CA TYR A 533 -15.79 -5.59 -24.75
C TYR A 533 -16.63 -5.59 -23.48
N ASN A 534 -15.94 -5.55 -22.33
CA ASN A 534 -16.54 -5.32 -21.03
C ASN A 534 -16.40 -3.84 -20.62
N ASP A 535 -17.52 -3.12 -20.48
CA ASP A 535 -17.57 -1.75 -19.96
C ASP A 535 -17.94 -1.78 -18.47
N THR A 536 -16.94 -1.64 -17.61
CA THR A 536 -17.10 -1.90 -16.17
C THR A 536 -17.94 -0.83 -15.45
N GLU A 537 -18.03 0.37 -16.03
CA GLU A 537 -18.81 1.50 -15.47
C GLU A 537 -20.07 1.81 -16.28
N ASN A 538 -20.32 1.08 -17.37
CA ASN A 538 -21.44 1.31 -18.30
C ASN A 538 -21.50 2.76 -18.83
N LYS A 539 -20.36 3.37 -19.14
CA LYS A 539 -20.28 4.76 -19.64
C LYS A 539 -20.08 4.89 -21.14
N LEU A 540 -19.67 3.82 -21.82
CA LEU A 540 -19.46 3.79 -23.26
C LEU A 540 -20.63 3.22 -24.04
N LYS A 541 -21.56 2.54 -23.38
CA LYS A 541 -22.82 2.12 -23.99
C LYS A 541 -23.74 3.31 -24.28
#